data_AF-A0A7A6UGI2-F1
#
_entry.id   AF-A0A7A6UGI2-F1
#
_cell.length_a   1.000
_cell.length_b   1.000
_cell.length_c   1.000
_cell.angle_alpha   90.00
_cell.angle_beta   90.00
_cell.angle_gamma   90.00
#
_symmetry.space_group_name_H-M   'P 1'
#
loop_
_entity.id
_entity.type
_entity.pdbx_description
1 polymer ?
#
loop_
_entity_poly.entity_id
_entity_poly.type
_entity_poly.pdbx_seq_one_letter_code
_entity_poly.pdbx_strand_id
1 'polypeptide(L)'
;NFELKMPWEELRERIAKYGLRNSTLTAQMPCETSSQITNSTNGIEPPRGPVSVKSSKDGIVKMVVPEFEKLKEQYEYLWDMPDNRGYLTKVAIIQKFFDQAISANTNYDPSRFEGDKVPMMTLLSDLLLAYKMGVKTLYYHNTRDGAGKRDDDEPQNPLTQAVAVEPEDECDGACKI
;
A
#
# COMPACT_ATOMS: atom_id res chain seq x y z
N ASN A 1 -10.07 -25.92 7.71
CA ASN A 1 -10.38 -25.96 6.27
C ASN A 1 -11.66 -25.20 6.03
N PHE A 2 -11.62 -24.13 5.25
CA PHE A 2 -12.81 -23.40 4.83
C PHE A 2 -13.30 -23.98 3.50
N GLU A 3 -14.60 -24.23 3.40
CA GLU A 3 -15.23 -24.73 2.19
C GLU A 3 -15.27 -23.64 1.10
N LEU A 4 -14.96 -24.03 -0.15
CA LEU A 4 -15.03 -23.12 -1.29
C LEU A 4 -16.49 -23.03 -1.78
N LYS A 5 -17.02 -21.81 -1.89
CA LYS A 5 -18.43 -21.57 -2.22
C LYS A 5 -18.78 -21.69 -3.71
N MET A 6 -17.77 -21.71 -4.59
CA MET A 6 -17.94 -21.73 -6.05
C MET A 6 -17.73 -23.15 -6.61
N PRO A 7 -18.37 -23.52 -7.74
CA PRO A 7 -18.23 -24.85 -8.36
C PRO A 7 -16.89 -25.01 -9.10
N TRP A 8 -15.79 -25.10 -8.34
CA TRP A 8 -14.43 -25.17 -8.89
C TRP A 8 -14.17 -26.42 -9.75
N GLU A 9 -14.81 -27.55 -9.46
CA GLU A 9 -14.64 -28.78 -10.25
C GLU A 9 -15.35 -28.69 -11.61
N GLU A 10 -16.54 -28.07 -11.68
CA GLU A 10 -17.20 -27.78 -12.96
C GLU A 10 -16.33 -26.83 -13.82
N LEU A 11 -15.74 -25.80 -13.19
CA LEU A 11 -14.83 -24.89 -13.88
C LEU A 11 -13.60 -25.62 -14.43
N ARG A 12 -13.03 -26.57 -13.66
CA ARG A 12 -11.90 -27.40 -14.10
C ARG A 12 -12.24 -28.21 -15.35
N GLU A 13 -13.40 -28.87 -15.37
CA GLU A 13 -13.87 -29.64 -16.53
C GLU A 13 -14.06 -28.74 -17.77
N ARG A 14 -14.63 -27.55 -17.58
CA ARG A 14 -14.81 -26.57 -18.66
C ARG A 14 -13.46 -26.08 -19.21
N ILE A 15 -12.48 -25.80 -18.35
CA ILE A 15 -11.13 -25.41 -18.78
C ILE A 15 -10.47 -26.53 -19.58
N ALA A 16 -10.62 -27.79 -19.17
CA ALA A 16 -10.06 -28.92 -19.91
C ALA A 16 -10.68 -29.08 -21.31
N LYS A 17 -11.98 -28.83 -21.45
CA LYS A 17 -12.71 -28.97 -22.72
C LYS A 17 -12.51 -27.80 -23.68
N TYR A 18 -12.50 -26.56 -23.17
CA TYR A 18 -12.54 -25.35 -23.99
C TYR A 18 -11.25 -24.52 -23.93
N GLY A 19 -10.36 -24.80 -22.99
CA GLY A 19 -9.16 -24.01 -22.73
C GLY A 19 -9.44 -22.66 -22.06
N LEU A 20 -8.38 -21.85 -21.95
CA LEU A 20 -8.44 -20.45 -21.52
C LEU A 20 -7.89 -19.57 -22.64
N ARG A 21 -8.53 -18.40 -22.88
CA ARG A 21 -8.04 -17.43 -23.88
C ARG A 21 -6.75 -16.74 -23.44
N ASN A 22 -6.61 -16.49 -22.14
CA ASN A 22 -5.50 -15.78 -21.54
C ASN A 22 -4.75 -16.72 -20.60
N SER A 23 -3.42 -16.73 -20.65
CA SER A 23 -2.58 -17.58 -19.77
C SER A 23 -2.57 -17.09 -18.33
N THR A 24 -2.77 -15.79 -18.12
CA THR A 24 -2.83 -15.11 -16.82
C THR A 24 -3.98 -14.10 -16.83
N LEU A 25 -4.70 -13.96 -15.71
CA LEU A 25 -5.87 -13.08 -15.60
C LEU A 25 -5.82 -12.09 -14.43
N THR A 26 -5.07 -12.38 -13.36
CA THR A 26 -5.08 -11.58 -12.12
C THR A 26 -3.67 -11.27 -11.63
N ALA A 27 -3.47 -10.01 -11.29
CA ALA A 27 -2.27 -9.47 -10.68
C ALA A 27 -2.69 -8.29 -9.80
N GLN A 28 -2.09 -8.14 -8.62
CA GLN A 28 -2.41 -7.03 -7.73
C GLN A 28 -1.32 -5.97 -7.84
N MET A 29 -1.59 -4.94 -8.65
CA MET A 29 -0.74 -3.77 -8.82
C MET A 29 -1.05 -2.70 -7.76
N PRO A 30 -0.10 -1.78 -7.48
CA PRO A 30 -0.41 -0.55 -6.77
C PRO A 30 -1.29 0.35 -7.66
N CYS A 31 -2.33 0.94 -7.07
CA CYS A 31 -3.24 1.85 -7.76
C CYS A 31 -3.08 3.25 -7.16
N GLU A 32 -2.28 4.12 -7.79
CA GLU A 32 -2.03 5.47 -7.27
C GLU A 32 -2.89 6.54 -7.94
N THR A 33 -2.98 6.54 -9.28
CA THR A 33 -3.74 7.54 -10.06
C THR A 33 -5.17 7.08 -10.32
N SER A 34 -5.37 5.81 -10.63
CA SER A 34 -6.71 5.25 -10.92
C SER A 34 -7.63 5.26 -9.70
N SER A 35 -7.07 5.09 -8.50
CA SER A 35 -7.81 5.18 -7.24
C SER A 35 -8.32 6.60 -6.97
N GLN A 36 -7.61 7.63 -7.44
CA GLN A 36 -8.03 9.04 -7.27
C GLN A 36 -9.29 9.35 -8.06
N ILE A 37 -9.36 8.86 -9.30
CA ILE A 37 -10.52 9.08 -10.19
C ILE A 37 -11.78 8.47 -9.58
N THR A 38 -11.64 7.32 -8.92
CA THR A 38 -12.76 6.57 -8.33
C THR A 38 -13.03 6.91 -6.87
N ASN A 39 -12.20 7.78 -6.27
CA ASN A 39 -12.14 8.00 -4.82
C ASN A 39 -12.16 6.68 -4.05
N SER A 40 -11.20 5.80 -4.33
CA SER A 40 -11.00 4.53 -3.63
C SER A 40 -9.66 4.51 -2.91
N THR A 41 -9.50 3.60 -1.95
CA THR A 41 -8.18 3.34 -1.35
C THR A 41 -7.25 2.68 -2.37
N ASN A 42 -5.94 2.82 -2.16
CA ASN A 42 -4.93 2.38 -3.11
C ASN A 42 -4.77 0.84 -3.10
N GLY A 43 -5.55 0.14 -3.93
CA GLY A 43 -5.43 -1.32 -4.08
C GLY A 43 -5.78 -2.06 -2.79
N ILE A 44 -4.84 -2.89 -2.30
CA ILE A 44 -4.99 -3.63 -1.02
C ILE A 44 -4.33 -2.92 0.16
N GLU A 45 -3.74 -1.75 -0.05
CA GLU A 45 -2.98 -1.04 0.98
C GLU A 45 -3.92 -0.29 1.94
N PRO A 46 -3.65 -0.33 3.26
CA PRO A 46 -4.38 0.51 4.20
C PRO A 46 -4.01 1.99 3.96
N PRO A 47 -4.96 2.92 4.08
CA PRO A 47 -4.68 4.35 3.95
C PRO A 47 -3.70 4.81 5.03
N ARG A 48 -2.81 5.76 4.70
CA ARG A 48 -1.85 6.31 5.69
C ARG A 48 -2.51 7.20 6.74
N GLY A 49 -3.65 7.79 6.40
CA GLY A 49 -4.43 8.67 7.25
C GLY A 49 -5.78 9.00 6.60
N PRO A 50 -6.65 9.77 7.29
CA PRO A 50 -8.00 10.09 6.82
C PRO A 50 -7.98 11.00 5.58
N VAL A 51 -6.95 11.84 5.45
CA VAL A 51 -6.72 12.71 4.31
C VAL A 51 -5.38 12.35 3.69
N SER A 52 -5.39 12.06 2.41
CA SER A 52 -4.19 11.87 1.60
C SER A 52 -3.89 13.14 0.82
N VAL A 53 -2.68 13.68 1.01
CA VAL A 53 -2.18 14.85 0.28
C VAL A 53 -1.28 14.35 -0.84
N LYS A 54 -1.64 14.63 -2.09
CA LYS A 54 -0.86 14.25 -3.28
C LYS A 54 -0.53 15.47 -4.10
N SER A 55 0.70 15.58 -4.57
CA SER A 55 1.10 16.64 -5.50
C SER A 55 0.76 16.24 -6.92
N SER A 56 0.14 17.14 -7.67
CA SER A 56 -0.09 17.06 -9.11
C SER A 56 0.57 18.26 -9.80
N LYS A 57 0.68 18.22 -11.13
CA LYS A 57 1.17 19.34 -11.94
C LYS A 57 0.35 20.62 -11.74
N ASP A 58 -0.95 20.46 -11.50
CA ASP A 58 -1.90 21.56 -11.31
C ASP A 58 -2.05 21.98 -9.83
N GLY A 59 -1.27 21.40 -8.92
CA GLY A 59 -1.26 21.75 -7.49
C GLY A 59 -1.49 20.56 -6.55
N ILE A 60 -1.77 20.88 -5.28
CA ILE A 60 -1.98 19.88 -4.22
C ILE A 60 -3.42 19.37 -4.24
N VAL A 61 -3.58 18.06 -4.38
CA VAL A 61 -4.87 17.36 -4.32
C VAL A 61 -5.00 16.71 -2.94
N LYS A 62 -6.04 17.11 -2.20
CA LYS A 62 -6.41 16.49 -0.92
C LYS A 62 -7.59 15.56 -1.14
N MET A 63 -7.42 14.28 -0.82
CA MET A 63 -8.48 13.27 -0.92
C MET A 63 -8.80 12.70 0.46
N VAL A 64 -10.08 12.63 0.78
CA VAL A 64 -10.58 12.02 2.02
C VAL A 64 -10.93 10.57 1.73
N VAL A 65 -10.64 9.67 2.68
CA VAL A 65 -11.03 8.26 2.54
C VAL A 65 -12.55 8.09 2.34
N PRO A 66 -12.99 7.06 1.60
CA PRO A 66 -14.41 6.89 1.29
C PRO A 66 -15.28 6.74 2.53
N GLU A 67 -16.46 7.38 2.53
CA GLU A 67 -17.45 7.31 3.61
C GLU A 67 -16.87 7.63 5.01
N PHE A 68 -15.89 8.53 5.09
CA PHE A 68 -15.20 8.87 6.34
C PHE A 68 -16.14 9.19 7.51
N GLU A 69 -17.20 9.96 7.30
CA GLU A 69 -18.14 10.35 8.37
C GLU A 69 -18.77 9.13 9.08
N LYS A 70 -19.05 8.05 8.34
CA LYS A 70 -19.66 6.82 8.87
C LYS A 70 -18.62 5.79 9.31
N LEU A 71 -17.50 5.70 8.60
CA LEU A 71 -16.53 4.61 8.73
C LEU A 71 -15.24 5.02 9.46
N LYS A 72 -15.10 6.26 9.93
CA LYS A 72 -13.88 6.76 10.60
C LYS A 72 -13.36 5.87 11.72
N GLU A 73 -14.24 5.21 12.47
CA GLU A 73 -13.90 4.30 13.58
C GLU A 73 -13.63 2.85 13.12
N GLN A 74 -13.95 2.53 11.87
CA GLN A 74 -13.75 1.21 11.26
C GLN A 74 -12.49 1.13 10.40
N TYR A 75 -11.93 2.27 9.99
CA TYR A 75 -10.66 2.31 9.29
C TYR A 75 -9.49 2.00 10.24
N GLU A 76 -8.64 1.07 9.82
CA GLU A 76 -7.31 0.84 10.39
C GLU A 76 -6.29 1.52 9.46
N TYR A 77 -5.60 2.55 9.93
CA TYR A 77 -4.59 3.24 9.14
C TYR A 77 -3.24 2.49 9.18
N LEU A 78 -2.40 2.76 8.18
CA LEU A 78 -1.11 2.08 8.01
C LEU A 78 -0.26 2.04 9.29
N TRP A 79 -0.18 3.18 9.98
CA TRP A 79 0.65 3.34 11.18
C TRP A 79 -0.08 3.02 12.49
N ASP A 80 -1.34 2.60 12.43
CA ASP A 80 -2.05 2.07 13.60
C ASP A 80 -1.78 0.57 13.77
N MET A 81 -1.55 -0.14 12.65
CA MET A 81 -1.25 -1.58 12.65
C MET A 81 -0.05 -1.90 13.56
N PRO A 82 -0.14 -2.90 14.46
CA PRO A 82 0.94 -3.26 15.39
C PRO A 82 2.18 -3.82 14.68
N ASP A 83 1.96 -4.67 13.68
CA ASP A 83 2.99 -5.41 12.94
C ASP A 83 2.54 -5.75 11.50
N ASN A 84 3.41 -6.39 10.72
CA ASN A 84 3.10 -6.82 9.35
C ASN A 84 2.36 -8.16 9.28
N ARG A 85 2.22 -8.91 10.37
CA ARG A 85 1.73 -10.31 10.34
C ARG A 85 0.29 -10.39 9.84
N GLY A 86 -0.57 -9.49 10.31
CA GLY A 86 -1.97 -9.43 9.88
C GLY A 86 -2.11 -9.13 8.39
N TYR A 87 -1.35 -8.15 7.90
CA TYR A 87 -1.31 -7.78 6.49
C TYR A 87 -0.76 -8.91 5.62
N LEU A 88 0.42 -9.46 5.94
CA LEU A 88 1.05 -10.55 5.19
C LEU A 88 0.16 -11.81 5.15
N THR A 89 -0.60 -12.06 6.21
CA THR A 89 -1.60 -13.14 6.23
C THR A 89 -2.71 -12.92 5.22
N LYS A 90 -3.26 -11.70 5.14
CA LYS A 90 -4.28 -11.34 4.16
C LYS A 90 -3.72 -11.46 2.73
N VAL A 91 -2.50 -10.97 2.48
CA VAL A 91 -1.80 -11.10 1.20
C VAL A 91 -1.66 -12.58 0.79
N ALA A 92 -1.23 -13.45 1.71
CA ALA A 92 -1.09 -14.88 1.42
C ALA A 92 -2.43 -15.55 1.07
N ILE A 93 -3.52 -15.16 1.75
CA ILE A 93 -4.87 -15.65 1.44
C ILE A 93 -5.31 -15.22 0.04
N ILE A 94 -5.04 -13.96 -0.35
CA ILE A 94 -5.33 -13.44 -1.69
C ILE A 94 -4.47 -14.19 -2.73
N GLN A 95 -3.18 -14.39 -2.42
CA GLN A 95 -2.21 -15.03 -3.30
C GLN A 95 -2.60 -16.47 -3.69
N LYS A 96 -3.39 -17.16 -2.85
CA LYS A 96 -3.96 -18.49 -3.16
C LYS A 96 -4.78 -18.50 -4.46
N PHE A 97 -5.47 -17.40 -4.76
CA PHE A 97 -6.37 -17.30 -5.92
C PHE A 97 -5.77 -16.48 -7.07
N PHE A 98 -4.67 -15.77 -6.83
CA PHE A 98 -3.99 -14.96 -7.84
C PHE A 98 -2.94 -15.79 -8.61
N ASP A 99 -3.03 -15.75 -9.94
CA ASP A 99 -2.10 -16.42 -10.84
C ASP A 99 -0.73 -15.75 -10.87
N GLN A 100 -0.67 -14.41 -10.94
CA GLN A 100 0.59 -13.66 -10.84
C GLN A 100 0.92 -13.33 -9.37
N ALA A 101 1.67 -12.25 -9.15
CA ALA A 101 2.11 -11.80 -7.84
C ALA A 101 1.32 -10.57 -7.35
N ILE A 102 1.64 -10.16 -6.12
CA ILE A 102 1.03 -9.04 -5.42
C ILE A 102 2.15 -8.09 -5.01
N SER A 103 1.98 -6.78 -5.27
CA SER A 103 2.88 -5.74 -4.79
C SER A 103 2.72 -5.51 -3.28
N ALA A 104 3.13 -6.50 -2.48
CA ALA A 104 2.95 -6.49 -1.03
C ALA A 104 4.05 -5.69 -0.33
N ASN A 105 3.67 -4.76 0.55
CA ASN A 105 4.62 -3.91 1.27
C ASN A 105 4.92 -4.45 2.67
N THR A 106 6.04 -4.02 3.24
CA THR A 106 6.35 -4.19 4.67
C THR A 106 6.56 -2.82 5.29
N ASN A 107 6.02 -2.61 6.49
CA ASN A 107 5.96 -1.30 7.12
C ASN A 107 6.54 -1.37 8.52
N TYR A 108 7.38 -0.40 8.88
CA TYR A 108 8.03 -0.34 10.18
C TYR A 108 8.06 1.10 10.69
N ASP A 109 7.63 1.28 11.93
CA ASP A 109 7.72 2.54 12.65
C ASP A 109 8.86 2.44 13.67
N PRO A 110 10.01 3.10 13.45
CA PRO A 110 11.16 3.01 14.34
C PRO A 110 10.85 3.40 15.79
N SER A 111 9.90 4.33 16.00
CA SER A 111 9.49 4.81 17.33
C SER A 111 8.86 3.75 18.23
N ARG A 112 8.47 2.61 17.64
CA ARG A 112 7.90 1.47 18.37
C ARG A 112 8.95 0.49 18.88
N PHE A 113 10.21 0.69 18.51
CA PHE A 113 11.31 -0.19 18.88
C PHE A 113 12.29 0.53 19.82
N GLU A 114 12.98 -0.26 20.63
CA GLU A 114 13.99 0.27 21.54
C GLU A 114 15.12 0.98 20.76
N GLY A 115 15.40 2.22 21.12
CA GLY A 115 16.46 3.02 20.50
C GLY A 115 16.13 3.56 19.11
N ASP A 116 14.83 3.70 18.76
CA ASP A 116 14.34 4.25 17.49
C ASP A 116 14.91 3.56 16.25
N LYS A 117 15.17 2.25 16.37
CA LYS A 117 15.79 1.43 15.32
C LYS A 117 15.05 0.12 15.17
N VAL A 118 14.73 -0.23 13.93
CA VAL A 118 14.08 -1.50 13.61
C VAL A 118 15.12 -2.63 13.74
N PRO A 119 14.90 -3.64 14.60
CA PRO A 119 15.83 -4.76 14.74
C PRO A 119 15.88 -5.60 13.47
N MET A 120 17.08 -5.97 13.01
CA MET A 120 17.28 -6.87 11.86
C MET A 120 16.55 -8.21 12.04
N MET A 121 16.44 -8.70 13.27
CA MET A 121 15.72 -9.93 13.58
C MET A 121 14.24 -9.86 13.21
N THR A 122 13.59 -8.71 13.42
CA THR A 122 12.19 -8.47 13.04
C THR A 122 12.04 -8.54 11.52
N LEU A 123 12.94 -7.86 10.79
CA LEU A 123 12.91 -7.84 9.33
C LEU A 123 13.05 -9.24 8.73
N LEU A 124 14.01 -10.02 9.23
CA LEU A 124 14.23 -11.39 8.78
C LEU A 124 13.08 -12.32 9.18
N SER A 125 12.49 -12.12 10.36
CA SER A 125 11.31 -12.88 10.80
C SER A 125 10.12 -12.63 9.87
N ASP A 126 9.86 -11.38 9.49
CA ASP A 126 8.76 -11.02 8.59
C ASP A 126 9.00 -11.54 7.16
N LEU A 127 10.26 -11.51 6.69
CA LEU A 127 10.64 -12.11 5.41
C LEU A 127 10.40 -13.63 5.40
N LEU A 128 10.85 -14.33 6.45
CA LEU A 128 10.64 -15.77 6.59
C LEU A 128 9.16 -16.12 6.76
N LEU A 129 8.38 -15.28 7.44
CA LEU A 129 6.93 -15.41 7.54
C LEU A 129 6.28 -15.29 6.16
N ALA A 130 6.60 -14.26 5.39
CA ALA A 130 6.09 -14.06 4.04
C ALA A 130 6.38 -15.29 3.15
N TYR A 131 7.63 -15.78 3.19
CA TYR A 131 8.03 -16.99 2.48
C TYR A 131 7.25 -18.22 2.93
N LYS A 132 7.15 -18.45 4.25
CA LYS A 132 6.41 -19.59 4.83
C LYS A 132 4.94 -19.60 4.43
N MET A 133 4.33 -18.43 4.28
CA MET A 133 2.91 -18.29 3.92
C MET A 133 2.65 -18.35 2.41
N GLY A 134 3.70 -18.37 1.57
CA GLY A 134 3.57 -18.44 0.12
C GLY A 134 3.37 -17.09 -0.57
N VAL A 135 3.77 -15.99 0.07
CA VAL A 135 3.82 -14.67 -0.60
C VAL A 135 4.93 -14.71 -1.65
N LYS A 136 4.60 -14.37 -2.90
CA LYS A 136 5.54 -14.49 -4.03
C LYS A 136 6.57 -13.37 -4.09
N THR A 137 6.18 -12.14 -3.75
CA THR A 137 7.00 -10.94 -3.88
C THR A 137 6.75 -9.96 -2.73
N LEU A 138 7.81 -9.27 -2.31
CA LEU A 138 7.74 -8.09 -1.45
C LEU A 138 8.22 -6.89 -2.27
N TYR A 139 7.49 -5.77 -2.17
CA TYR A 139 7.69 -4.59 -3.01
C TYR A 139 8.40 -3.48 -2.26
N TYR A 140 7.68 -2.58 -1.58
CA TYR A 140 8.30 -1.52 -0.79
C TYR A 140 8.50 -1.93 0.67
N HIS A 141 9.58 -1.38 1.22
CA HIS A 141 9.85 -1.32 2.65
C HIS A 141 9.62 0.12 3.11
N ASN A 142 8.52 0.35 3.83
CA ASN A 142 8.15 1.67 4.30
C ASN A 142 8.64 1.86 5.74
N THR A 143 9.48 2.86 5.95
CA THR A 143 9.91 3.28 7.29
C THR A 143 9.23 4.59 7.63
N ARG A 144 8.62 4.70 8.82
CA ARG A 144 8.05 5.97 9.29
C ARG A 144 9.18 6.90 9.71
N ASP A 145 9.65 7.71 8.79
CA ASP A 145 10.75 8.68 8.97
C ASP A 145 10.25 10.07 9.41
N GLY A 146 8.94 10.27 9.52
CA GLY A 146 8.36 11.57 9.84
C GLY A 146 8.38 12.57 8.69
N ALA A 147 8.79 12.17 7.47
CA ALA A 147 8.84 13.02 6.28
C ALA A 147 7.45 13.47 5.75
N GLY A 148 6.38 13.12 6.46
CA GLY A 148 5.05 13.68 6.28
C GLY A 148 4.81 15.00 7.02
N LYS A 149 5.69 15.41 7.95
CA LYS A 149 5.71 16.78 8.47
C LYS A 149 6.36 17.69 7.43
N ARG A 150 5.60 18.07 6.40
CA ARG A 150 5.92 19.30 5.67
C ARG A 150 5.40 20.45 6.53
N ASP A 151 6.12 21.56 6.59
CA ASP A 151 5.81 22.74 7.42
C ASP A 151 4.45 23.42 7.12
N ASP A 152 3.62 22.82 6.25
CA ASP A 152 2.29 23.24 5.88
C ASP A 152 1.18 22.75 6.84
N ASP A 153 1.50 21.85 7.78
CA ASP A 153 0.56 21.34 8.80
C ASP A 153 0.51 22.18 10.09
N GLU A 154 1.30 23.26 10.18
CA GLU A 154 1.07 24.31 11.17
C GLU A 154 -0.01 25.28 10.66
N PRO A 155 -0.94 25.75 11.51
CA PRO A 155 -1.88 26.81 11.11
C PRO A 155 -1.09 28.11 10.88
N GLN A 156 -0.54 28.29 9.68
CA GLN A 156 0.22 29.47 9.32
C GLN A 156 -0.71 30.69 9.24
N ASN A 157 -0.46 31.64 10.13
CA ASN A 157 -1.10 32.96 10.18
C ASN A 157 -0.86 33.70 8.83
N PRO A 158 -1.86 34.32 8.17
CA PRO A 158 -1.75 34.81 6.78
C PRO A 158 -0.78 35.98 6.51
N LEU A 159 0.12 36.33 7.43
CA LEU A 159 0.87 37.59 7.42
C LEU A 159 2.38 37.46 7.16
N THR A 160 2.91 36.27 6.88
CA THR A 160 4.38 36.06 6.76
C THR A 160 4.90 35.59 5.40
N GLN A 161 4.11 35.64 4.32
CA GLN A 161 4.66 35.38 2.98
C GLN A 161 5.35 36.62 2.41
N ALA A 162 6.61 36.80 2.81
CA ALA A 162 7.59 37.50 1.98
C ALA A 162 8.97 36.84 2.17
N VAL A 163 9.48 36.27 1.08
CA VAL A 163 10.88 35.90 0.82
C VAL A 163 11.36 34.54 1.37
N ALA A 164 11.39 33.53 0.50
CA ALA A 164 12.60 32.83 0.03
C ALA A 164 12.21 31.65 -0.87
N VAL A 165 12.53 31.73 -2.16
CA VAL A 165 12.44 30.59 -3.11
C VAL A 165 13.87 30.08 -3.26
N GLU A 166 14.17 28.92 -2.69
CA GLU A 166 15.35 28.13 -3.06
C GLU A 166 14.95 27.22 -4.24
N PRO A 167 15.73 27.14 -5.32
CA PRO A 167 15.43 26.24 -6.42
C PRO A 167 15.80 24.79 -6.05
N GLU A 168 14.86 23.87 -6.13
CA GLU A 168 15.13 22.43 -5.99
C GLU A 168 15.72 21.87 -7.30
N ASP A 169 16.88 21.23 -7.20
CA ASP A 169 17.61 20.58 -8.29
C ASP A 169 16.77 19.52 -9.02
N GLU A 170 16.62 19.74 -10.31
CA GLU A 170 15.96 18.90 -11.30
C GLU A 170 16.75 17.60 -11.52
N CYS A 171 16.47 16.55 -10.73
CA CYS A 171 16.97 15.20 -11.01
C CYS A 171 16.11 14.53 -12.11
N ASP A 172 16.19 15.06 -13.33
CA ASP A 172 15.69 14.43 -14.55
C ASP A 172 16.66 13.30 -14.96
N GLY A 173 16.53 12.17 -14.26
CA GLY A 173 17.38 10.99 -14.42
C GLY A 173 16.54 9.76 -14.78
N ALA A 174 15.71 9.87 -15.82
CA ALA A 174 15.12 8.69 -16.44
C ALA A 174 16.24 7.74 -16.88
N CYS A 175 16.38 6.60 -16.20
CA CYS A 175 17.10 5.45 -16.73
C CYS A 175 16.37 4.95 -17.98
N LYS A 176 16.69 5.55 -19.12
CA LYS A 176 16.50 4.97 -20.44
C LYS A 176 17.61 3.94 -20.65
N ILE A 177 17.22 2.73 -21.03
CA ILE A 177 18.11 1.74 -21.66
C ILE A 177 18.41 2.24 -23.08
#